data_AF-A0AAW8VVV1-F1
#
_entry.id   AF-A0AAW8VVV1-F1
#
_cell.length_a   1.000
_cell.length_b   1.000
_cell.length_c   1.000
_cell.angle_alpha   90.00
_cell.angle_beta   90.00
_cell.angle_gamma   90.00
#
_symmetry.space_group_name_H-M   'P 1'
#
loop_
_entity.id
_entity.type
_entity.pdbx_description
1 polymer ?
#
loop_
_entity_poly.entity_id
_entity_poly.type
_entity_poly.pdbx_seq_one_letter_code
_entity_poly.pdbx_strand_id
1 'polypeptide(L)'
;MATPALATYHLMAWDELPDVPVYMEQLLELVNDALAPLGSTVTKTMVNSYVKQHFFSRPTGRRYTRNHVVAVLVVSILKLDFSLPVISQAILQIRDSRQIEPRYEQFRQAFEQALRERPLTMATNDPLTHAIQLAAQTVAAHLLTNQVLTDLAQA
;
A
#
# COMPACT_ATOMS: atom_id res chain seq x y z
N MET A 1 -10.24 -23.34 -2.20
CA MET A 1 -9.66 -22.86 -0.93
C MET A 1 -10.20 -21.46 -0.74
N ALA A 2 -10.95 -21.20 0.33
CA ALA A 2 -11.64 -19.94 0.55
C ALA A 2 -10.64 -18.77 0.50
N THR A 3 -10.91 -17.80 -0.37
CA THR A 3 -10.21 -16.52 -0.39
C THR A 3 -10.22 -15.96 1.03
N PRO A 4 -9.08 -15.55 1.62
CA PRO A 4 -9.11 -14.92 2.93
C PRO A 4 -10.04 -13.70 2.84
N ALA A 5 -11.07 -13.66 3.67
CA ALA A 5 -12.09 -12.62 3.58
C ALA A 5 -11.42 -11.25 3.72
N LEU A 6 -11.47 -10.43 2.68
CA LEU A 6 -10.91 -9.08 2.68
C LEU A 6 -11.44 -8.24 3.85
N ALA A 7 -12.61 -8.59 4.39
CA ALA A 7 -13.20 -8.01 5.59
C ALA A 7 -12.30 -8.08 6.85
N THR A 8 -11.46 -9.11 6.97
CA THR A 8 -10.52 -9.28 8.09
C THR A 8 -9.09 -8.90 7.73
N TYR A 9 -8.86 -8.37 6.52
CA TYR A 9 -7.54 -7.90 6.13
C TYR A 9 -7.10 -6.73 7.01
N HIS A 10 -5.84 -6.77 7.42
CA HIS A 10 -5.18 -5.70 8.16
C HIS A 10 -3.86 -5.40 7.48
N LEU A 11 -3.63 -4.12 7.21
CA LEU A 11 -2.35 -3.64 6.72
C LEU A 11 -1.50 -3.28 7.94
N MET A 12 -0.22 -3.65 7.93
CA MET A 12 0.68 -3.48 9.08
C MET A 12 0.64 -2.05 9.62
N ALA A 13 0.44 -1.86 10.92
CA ALA A 13 0.55 -0.55 11.54
C ALA A 13 2.00 -0.05 11.48
N TRP A 14 2.21 1.26 11.60
CA TRP A 14 3.56 1.84 11.56
C TRP A 14 4.51 1.22 12.59
N ASP A 15 4.02 0.97 13.80
CA ASP A 15 4.78 0.41 14.91
C ASP A 15 5.06 -1.09 14.77
N GLU A 16 4.37 -1.78 13.87
CA GLU A 16 4.63 -3.19 13.54
C GLU A 16 5.77 -3.36 12.52
N LEU A 17 6.14 -2.28 11.84
CA LEU A 17 7.21 -2.30 10.86
C LEU A 17 8.59 -2.34 11.55
N PRO A 18 9.60 -3.00 10.97
CA PRO A 18 10.93 -3.08 11.57
C PRO A 18 11.54 -1.70 11.90
N ASP A 19 11.95 -1.51 13.16
CA ASP A 19 12.73 -0.33 13.58
C ASP A 19 14.13 -0.30 12.97
N VAL A 20 14.72 -1.49 12.77
CA VAL A 20 16.06 -1.64 12.21
C VAL A 20 16.01 -1.79 10.69
N PRO A 21 16.97 -1.19 9.94
CA PRO A 21 17.03 -1.36 8.50
C PRO A 21 17.20 -2.83 8.09
N VAL A 22 16.37 -3.28 7.15
CA VAL A 22 16.31 -4.68 6.68
C VAL A 22 17.02 -4.85 5.34
N TYR A 23 17.38 -6.09 5.00
CA TYR A 23 17.90 -6.42 3.67
C TYR A 23 16.77 -6.65 2.66
N MET A 24 17.11 -6.66 1.36
CA MET A 24 16.14 -6.92 0.28
C MET A 24 15.33 -8.20 0.53
N GLU A 25 16.00 -9.27 0.98
CA GLU A 25 15.42 -10.54 1.47
C GLU A 25 14.14 -10.34 2.27
N GLN A 26 14.37 -9.72 3.42
CA GLN A 26 13.41 -9.47 4.48
C GLN A 26 12.35 -8.46 4.06
N LEU A 27 12.72 -7.46 3.25
CA LEU A 27 11.75 -6.51 2.70
C LEU A 27 10.75 -7.23 1.78
N LEU A 28 11.24 -8.10 0.89
CA LEU A 28 10.40 -8.83 -0.04
C LEU A 28 9.49 -9.82 0.69
N GLU A 29 10.02 -10.53 1.69
CA GLU A 29 9.24 -11.42 2.56
C GLU A 29 8.10 -10.65 3.23
N LEU A 30 8.45 -9.61 4.00
CA LEU A 30 7.49 -8.79 4.74
C LEU A 30 6.40 -8.17 3.84
N VAL A 31 6.78 -7.62 2.69
CA VAL A 31 5.83 -7.00 1.77
C VAL A 31 4.97 -8.05 1.06
N ASN A 32 5.55 -9.17 0.63
CA ASN A 32 4.76 -10.20 -0.06
C ASN A 32 3.77 -10.89 0.88
N ASP A 33 4.12 -11.09 2.15
CA ASP A 33 3.19 -11.64 3.13
C ASP A 33 1.98 -10.71 3.32
N ALA A 34 2.20 -9.40 3.39
CA ALA A 34 1.13 -8.42 3.45
C ALA A 34 0.31 -8.33 2.15
N LEU A 35 0.92 -8.52 0.98
CA LEU A 35 0.23 -8.44 -0.32
C LEU A 35 -0.49 -9.73 -0.72
N ALA A 36 -0.12 -10.88 -0.15
CA ALA A 36 -0.65 -12.18 -0.53
C ALA A 36 -2.19 -12.27 -0.44
N PRO A 37 -2.85 -11.77 0.63
CA PRO A 37 -4.32 -11.74 0.69
C PRO A 37 -4.96 -10.87 -0.40
N LEU A 38 -4.23 -9.91 -0.96
CA LEU A 38 -4.69 -9.02 -2.03
C LEU A 38 -4.41 -9.60 -3.42
N GLY A 39 -3.84 -10.80 -3.52
CA GLY A 39 -3.45 -11.43 -4.80
C GLY A 39 -2.32 -10.69 -5.53
N SER A 40 -1.52 -9.91 -4.80
CA SER A 40 -0.42 -9.12 -5.36
C SER A 40 0.94 -9.63 -4.88
N THR A 41 1.98 -9.38 -5.67
CA THR A 41 3.37 -9.69 -5.30
C THR A 41 4.31 -8.59 -5.76
N VAL A 42 5.48 -8.52 -5.14
CA VAL A 42 6.58 -7.65 -5.50
C VAL A 42 7.86 -8.46 -5.66
N THR A 43 8.62 -8.14 -6.70
CA THR A 43 9.93 -8.74 -6.96
C THR A 43 11.05 -7.74 -6.72
N LYS A 44 12.27 -8.25 -6.54
CA LYS A 44 13.49 -7.45 -6.46
C LYS A 44 13.63 -6.44 -7.61
N THR A 45 13.27 -6.85 -8.83
CA THR A 45 13.30 -5.99 -10.02
C THR A 45 12.33 -4.83 -9.89
N MET A 46 11.13 -5.05 -9.35
CA MET A 46 10.14 -4.01 -9.11
C MET A 46 10.63 -3.01 -8.05
N VAL A 47 11.16 -3.48 -6.93
CA VAL A 47 11.75 -2.61 -5.89
C VAL A 47 12.87 -1.74 -6.47
N ASN A 48 13.74 -2.33 -7.30
CA ASN A 48 14.80 -1.58 -7.98
C ASN A 48 14.24 -0.57 -8.99
N SER A 49 13.12 -0.87 -9.65
CA SER A 49 12.41 0.07 -10.54
C SER A 49 11.87 1.26 -9.74
N TYR A 50 11.28 1.03 -8.57
CA TYR A 50 10.76 2.09 -7.70
C TYR A 50 11.86 3.03 -7.18
N VAL A 51 13.03 2.49 -6.82
CA VAL A 51 14.21 3.29 -6.46
C VAL A 51 14.67 4.16 -7.63
N LYS A 52 14.69 3.62 -8.85
CA LYS A 52 15.09 4.35 -10.06
C LYS A 52 14.10 5.47 -10.42
N GLN A 53 12.82 5.26 -10.15
CA GLN A 53 11.75 6.24 -10.37
C GLN A 53 11.62 7.25 -9.23
N HIS A 54 12.55 7.23 -8.25
CA HIS A 54 12.61 8.17 -7.13
C HIS A 54 11.40 8.16 -6.20
N PHE A 55 10.64 7.06 -6.17
CA PHE A 55 9.53 6.90 -5.21
C PHE A 55 10.01 6.95 -3.77
N PHE A 56 11.25 6.52 -3.55
CA PHE A 56 11.95 6.66 -2.28
C PHE A 56 13.46 6.79 -2.49
N SER A 57 14.16 7.21 -1.44
CA SER A 57 15.61 7.34 -1.45
C SER A 57 16.31 6.03 -1.79
N ARG A 58 17.50 6.11 -2.37
CA ARG A 58 18.35 4.93 -2.56
C ARG A 58 18.68 4.32 -1.19
N PRO A 59 18.62 2.99 -1.05
CA PRO A 59 19.00 2.33 0.20
C PRO A 59 20.48 2.55 0.51
N THR A 60 20.81 2.82 1.76
CA THR A 60 22.19 2.99 2.22
C THR A 60 22.78 1.62 2.53
N GLY A 61 23.89 1.25 1.87
CA GLY A 61 24.57 -0.02 2.15
C GLY A 61 23.70 -1.27 1.92
N ARG A 62 22.77 -1.23 0.96
CA ARG A 62 21.77 -2.29 0.67
C ARG A 62 20.77 -2.56 1.79
N ARG A 63 20.61 -1.61 2.71
CA ARG A 63 19.65 -1.68 3.80
C ARG A 63 18.46 -0.76 3.55
N TYR A 64 17.28 -1.26 3.84
CA TYR A 64 16.01 -0.62 3.61
C TYR A 64 15.38 -0.22 4.95
N THR A 65 15.08 1.06 5.13
CA THR A 65 14.47 1.58 6.36
C THR A 65 12.96 1.30 6.34
N ARG A 66 12.31 1.53 7.49
CA ARG A 66 10.85 1.54 7.60
C ARG A 66 10.16 2.34 6.49
N ASN A 67 10.68 3.53 6.17
CA ASN A 67 10.14 4.38 5.09
C ASN A 67 10.19 3.69 3.72
N HIS A 68 11.23 2.91 3.44
CA HIS A 68 11.32 2.14 2.19
C HIS A 68 10.28 1.02 2.15
N VAL A 69 10.07 0.32 3.27
CA VAL A 69 9.05 -0.74 3.37
C VAL A 69 7.66 -0.16 3.08
N VAL A 70 7.29 0.93 3.75
CA VAL A 70 6.01 1.64 3.52
C VAL A 70 5.85 2.05 2.07
N ALA A 71 6.88 2.65 1.48
CA ALA A 71 6.80 3.08 0.09
C ALA A 71 6.57 1.90 -0.86
N VAL A 72 7.28 0.78 -0.68
CA VAL A 72 7.10 -0.41 -1.52
C VAL A 72 5.70 -1.03 -1.31
N LEU A 73 5.21 -1.07 -0.08
CA LEU A 73 3.89 -1.57 0.28
C LEU A 73 2.78 -0.76 -0.41
N VAL A 74 2.78 0.56 -0.20
CA VAL A 74 1.75 1.47 -0.76
C VAL A 74 1.81 1.49 -2.28
N VAL A 75 3.00 1.57 -2.90
CA VAL A 75 3.13 1.50 -4.37
C VAL A 75 2.57 0.17 -4.88
N SER A 76 2.81 -0.93 -4.18
CA SER A 76 2.37 -2.26 -4.62
C SER A 76 0.87 -2.49 -4.49
N ILE A 77 0.20 -1.75 -3.61
CA ILE A 77 -1.26 -1.73 -3.51
C ILE A 77 -1.83 -0.81 -4.60
N LEU A 78 -1.31 0.41 -4.74
CA LEU A 78 -1.80 1.39 -5.72
C LEU A 78 -1.61 0.93 -7.17
N LYS A 79 -0.54 0.18 -7.48
CA LYS A 79 -0.29 -0.30 -8.85
C LYS A 79 -1.37 -1.26 -9.39
N LEU A 80 -2.28 -1.74 -8.54
CA LEU A 80 -3.42 -2.56 -8.97
C LEU A 80 -4.34 -1.78 -9.90
N ASP A 81 -4.47 -0.46 -9.69
CA ASP A 81 -5.41 0.40 -10.42
C ASP A 81 -4.74 1.63 -11.05
N PHE A 82 -3.60 2.06 -10.52
CA PHE A 82 -2.94 3.29 -10.94
C PHE A 82 -1.62 3.01 -11.65
N SER A 83 -1.34 3.81 -12.68
CA SER A 83 -0.06 3.74 -13.38
C SER A 83 1.08 4.30 -12.52
N LEU A 84 2.30 3.77 -12.71
CA LEU A 84 3.48 4.24 -11.97
C LEU A 84 3.72 5.76 -12.07
N PRO A 85 3.51 6.44 -13.21
CA PRO A 85 3.62 7.90 -13.27
C PRO A 85 2.64 8.65 -12.36
N VAL A 86 1.39 8.19 -12.24
CA VAL A 86 0.39 8.79 -11.35
C VAL A 86 0.80 8.60 -9.89
N ILE A 87 1.20 7.38 -9.54
CA ILE A 87 1.67 7.05 -8.19
C ILE A 87 2.90 7.89 -7.82
N SER A 88 3.84 8.06 -8.75
CA SER A 88 5.04 8.88 -8.56
C SER A 88 4.70 10.29 -8.08
N GLN A 89 3.78 10.96 -8.77
CA GLN A 89 3.40 12.34 -8.46
C GLN A 89 2.84 12.46 -7.04
N ALA A 90 1.96 11.54 -6.64
CA ALA A 90 1.39 11.52 -5.30
C ALA A 90 2.44 11.26 -4.21
N ILE A 91 3.33 10.28 -4.43
CA ILE A 91 4.37 9.91 -3.46
C ILE A 91 5.40 11.02 -3.28
N LEU A 92 5.78 11.71 -4.35
CA LEU A 92 6.73 12.83 -4.28
C LEU A 92 6.19 13.95 -3.37
N GLN A 93 4.90 14.28 -3.48
CA GLN A 93 4.25 15.28 -2.61
C GLN A 93 4.28 14.86 -1.12
N ILE A 94 4.00 13.58 -0.83
CA ILE A 94 4.05 13.05 0.54
C ILE A 94 5.47 13.11 1.10
N ARG A 95 6.46 12.66 0.31
CA ARG A 95 7.87 12.64 0.73
C ARG A 95 8.38 14.04 1.06
N ASP A 96 8.11 15.00 0.19
CA ASP A 96 8.61 16.36 0.35
C ASP A 96 7.96 17.08 1.55
N SER A 97 6.74 16.66 1.94
CA SER A 97 6.07 17.12 3.17
C SER A 97 6.62 16.55 4.48
N ARG A 98 7.55 15.57 4.43
CA ARG A 98 8.10 14.83 5.58
C ARG A 98 7.07 14.16 6.49
N GLN A 99 5.88 13.86 5.97
CA GLN A 99 4.76 13.30 6.73
C GLN A 99 4.50 11.82 6.38
N ILE A 100 5.54 11.01 6.16
CA ILE A 100 5.36 9.63 5.67
C ILE A 100 4.50 8.79 6.63
N GLU A 101 4.78 8.82 7.92
CA GLU A 101 4.04 8.09 8.95
C GLU A 101 2.55 8.46 9.02
N PRO A 102 2.17 9.73 9.25
CA PRO A 102 0.74 10.07 9.32
C PRO A 102 0.02 9.84 7.99
N ARG A 103 0.67 10.04 6.84
CA ARG A 103 0.06 9.76 5.52
C ARG A 103 -0.12 8.26 5.29
N TYR A 104 0.81 7.45 5.76
CA TYR A 104 0.69 6.00 5.73
C TYR A 104 -0.49 5.55 6.59
N GLU A 105 -0.59 6.06 7.81
CA GLU A 105 -1.67 5.68 8.72
C GLU A 105 -3.05 6.11 8.20
N GLN A 106 -3.13 7.30 7.58
CA GLN A 106 -4.33 7.73 6.85
C GLN A 106 -4.71 6.76 5.72
N PHE A 107 -3.74 6.35 4.91
CA PHE A 107 -3.98 5.38 3.83
C PHE A 107 -4.43 4.03 4.39
N ARG A 108 -3.75 3.52 5.43
CA ARG A 108 -4.04 2.26 6.12
C ARG A 108 -5.48 2.23 6.61
N GLN A 109 -5.88 3.27 7.36
CA GLN A 109 -7.23 3.41 7.90
C GLN A 109 -8.27 3.49 6.79
N ALA A 110 -8.03 4.32 5.76
CA ALA A 110 -8.96 4.47 4.65
C ALA A 110 -9.14 3.16 3.86
N PHE A 111 -8.04 2.45 3.60
CA PHE A 111 -8.05 1.19 2.85
C PHE A 111 -8.78 0.10 3.62
N GLU A 112 -8.46 -0.07 4.90
CA GLU A 112 -9.10 -1.04 5.76
C GLU A 112 -10.58 -0.75 6.04
N GLN A 113 -10.98 0.52 6.15
CA GLN A 113 -12.38 0.90 6.29
C GLN A 113 -13.14 0.63 4.99
N ALA A 114 -12.55 0.93 3.84
CA ALA A 114 -13.14 0.65 2.53
C ALA A 114 -13.31 -0.86 2.28
N LEU A 115 -12.32 -1.69 2.63
CA LEU A 115 -12.45 -3.17 2.54
C LEU A 115 -13.54 -3.74 3.45
N ARG A 116 -13.93 -3.01 4.50
CA ARG A 116 -15.01 -3.38 5.42
C ARG A 116 -16.33 -2.68 5.11
N GLU A 117 -16.41 -1.99 3.96
CA GLU A 117 -17.57 -1.21 3.52
C GLU A 117 -18.05 -0.20 4.59
N ARG A 118 -17.13 0.28 5.43
CA ARG A 118 -17.42 1.26 6.47
C ARG A 118 -17.33 2.68 5.90
N PRO A 119 -18.22 3.59 6.32
CA PRO A 119 -18.17 4.97 5.87
C PRO A 119 -16.86 5.62 6.33
N LEU A 120 -16.17 6.25 5.39
CA LEU A 120 -15.00 7.07 5.64
C LEU A 120 -15.45 8.46 6.09
N THR A 121 -14.89 8.99 7.16
CA THR A 121 -15.12 10.38 7.54
C THR A 121 -14.39 11.28 6.54
N MET A 122 -15.14 11.79 5.57
CA MET A 122 -14.65 12.61 4.44
C MET A 122 -14.28 14.05 4.80
N ALA A 123 -14.42 14.45 6.07
CA ALA A 123 -14.26 15.84 6.49
C ALA A 123 -12.79 16.20 6.75
N THR A 124 -12.07 16.53 5.68
CA THR A 124 -10.71 17.08 5.77
C THR A 124 -10.55 18.20 4.74
N ASN A 125 -10.12 19.39 5.20
CA ASN A 125 -9.79 20.52 4.35
C ASN A 125 -8.45 20.34 3.59
N ASP A 126 -7.78 19.20 3.76
CA ASP A 126 -6.51 18.87 3.12
C ASP A 126 -6.72 18.02 1.84
N PRO A 127 -6.39 18.57 0.64
CA PRO A 127 -6.54 17.87 -0.63
C PRO A 127 -5.76 16.56 -0.72
N LEU A 128 -4.61 16.46 -0.04
CA LEU A 128 -3.79 15.24 -0.08
C LEU A 128 -4.45 14.10 0.69
N THR A 129 -5.04 14.39 1.85
CA THR A 129 -5.82 13.39 2.59
C THR A 129 -7.01 12.90 1.76
N HIS A 130 -7.69 13.82 1.04
CA HIS A 130 -8.79 13.44 0.17
C HIS A 130 -8.34 12.52 -0.97
N ALA A 131 -7.20 12.82 -1.62
CA ALA A 131 -6.63 11.96 -2.65
C ALA A 131 -6.26 10.57 -2.11
N ILE A 132 -5.70 10.49 -0.90
CA ILE A 132 -5.40 9.22 -0.22
C ILE A 132 -6.66 8.39 -0.01
N GLN A 133 -7.74 9.01 0.49
CA GLN A 133 -9.02 8.34 0.71
C GLN A 133 -9.62 7.80 -0.59
N LEU A 134 -9.63 8.61 -1.67
CA LEU A 134 -10.13 8.17 -2.97
C LEU A 134 -9.31 7.00 -3.52
N ALA A 135 -7.98 7.09 -3.48
CA ALA A 135 -7.11 6.03 -3.97
C ALA A 135 -7.32 4.71 -3.19
N ALA A 136 -7.44 4.79 -1.87
CA ALA A 136 -7.71 3.64 -1.02
C ALA A 136 -9.08 3.00 -1.32
N GLN A 137 -10.13 3.81 -1.49
CA GLN A 137 -11.46 3.34 -1.88
C GLN A 137 -11.45 2.64 -3.23
N THR A 138 -10.79 3.22 -4.24
CA THR A 138 -10.72 2.65 -5.59
C THR A 138 -10.13 1.24 -5.56
N VAL A 139 -8.96 1.08 -4.92
CA VAL A 139 -8.30 -0.24 -4.85
C VAL A 139 -9.12 -1.23 -4.03
N ALA A 140 -9.70 -0.80 -2.91
CA ALA A 140 -10.55 -1.66 -2.08
C ALA A 140 -11.80 -2.13 -2.85
N ALA A 141 -12.48 -1.23 -3.56
CA ALA A 141 -13.66 -1.55 -4.35
C ALA A 141 -13.33 -2.52 -5.49
N HIS A 142 -12.20 -2.34 -6.17
CA HIS A 142 -11.73 -3.30 -7.17
C HIS A 142 -11.51 -4.70 -6.56
N LEU A 143 -10.80 -4.79 -5.43
CA LEU A 143 -10.56 -6.07 -4.75
C LEU A 143 -11.86 -6.75 -4.31
N LEU A 144 -12.78 -6.01 -3.70
CA LEU A 144 -14.10 -6.53 -3.30
C LEU A 144 -14.91 -7.00 -4.51
N THR A 145 -14.87 -6.24 -5.61
CA THR A 145 -15.56 -6.63 -6.85
C THR A 145 -15.03 -7.97 -7.36
N ASN A 146 -13.71 -8.14 -7.41
CA ASN A 146 -13.10 -9.40 -7.85
C ASN A 146 -13.43 -10.56 -6.90
N GLN A 147 -13.50 -10.32 -5.59
CA GLN A 147 -13.92 -11.32 -4.63
C GLN A 147 -15.38 -11.76 -4.91
N VAL A 148 -16.30 -10.80 -5.03
CA VAL A 148 -17.73 -11.10 -5.33
C VAL A 148 -17.88 -11.84 -6.66
N LEU A 149 -17.18 -11.43 -7.72
CA LEU A 149 -17.22 -12.11 -9.01
C LEU A 149 -16.69 -13.55 -8.93
N THR A 150 -15.64 -13.78 -8.12
CA THR A 150 -15.08 -15.12 -7.90
C THR A 150 -16.06 -16.00 -7.13
N ASP A 151 -16.69 -15.46 -6.08
CA ASP A 151 -17.68 -16.18 -5.28
C ASP A 151 -18.91 -16.56 -6.11
N LEU A 152 -19.38 -15.66 -6.99
CA LEU A 152 -20.48 -15.94 -7.93
C LEU A 152 -20.13 -17.02 -8.96
N ALA A 153 -18.87 -17.11 -9.40
CA ALA A 153 -18.43 -18.12 -10.36
C ALA A 153 -18.26 -19.52 -9.73
N GLN A 154 -18.20 -19.62 -8.40
CA GLN A 154 -18.06 -20.86 -7.65
C GLN A 154 -19.39 -21.38 -7.07
N ALA A 155 -20.47 -20.60 -7.16
CA ALA A 155 -21.82 -20.92 -6.73
C ALA A 155 -22.63 -21.66 -7.81
#